data_AF-A0A4V2B9A4-F1
#
_entry.id   AF-A0A4V2B9A4-F1
#
_cell.length_a   1.000
_cell.length_b   1.000
_cell.length_c   1.000
_cell.angle_alpha   90.00
_cell.angle_beta   90.00
_cell.angle_gamma   90.00
#
_symmetry.space_group_name_H-M   'P 1'
#
loop_
_entity.id
_entity.type
_entity.pdbx_description
1 polymer ?
#
loop_
_entity_poly.entity_id
_entity_poly.type
_entity_poly.pdbx_seq_one_letter_code
_entity_poly.pdbx_strand_id
1 'polypeptide(L)'
;MKLILCALSLLASATITAQAAELNHTICKVQEYEADGEDNQSKFMSETVLEFNFASPYEMVGSKEVASKKYPGLKVELYWGGQGRGKNITHIVQGITFRDETRKISVVDDKLHSFVRDGEVLRMPAATVYKLYNMETGNGLDRLTVDCYTNQSKL
;
A
#
# COMPACT_ATOMS: atom_id res chain seq x y z
N MET A 1 45.18 26.52 22.12
CA MET A 1 44.05 26.59 21.18
C MET A 1 43.69 25.16 20.78
N LYS A 2 42.66 24.55 21.38
CA LYS A 2 42.27 23.16 21.11
C LYS A 2 41.10 23.13 20.13
N LEU A 3 41.34 22.54 18.97
CA LEU A 3 40.37 22.20 17.92
C LEU A 3 39.47 21.05 18.42
N ILE A 4 38.19 21.32 18.72
CA ILE A 4 37.17 20.28 18.86
C ILE A 4 35.88 20.79 18.22
N LEU A 5 35.86 20.87 16.89
CA LEU A 5 34.63 21.00 16.11
C LEU A 5 34.87 20.32 14.76
N CYS A 6 34.47 19.05 14.62
CA CYS A 6 34.20 18.42 13.32
C CYS A 6 33.59 17.00 13.40
N ALA A 7 33.41 16.41 14.58
CA ALA A 7 32.90 15.04 14.69
C ALA A 7 31.36 14.91 14.82
N LEU A 8 30.63 16.00 15.10
CA LEU A 8 29.18 15.92 15.37
C LEU A 8 28.28 16.04 14.12
N SER A 9 28.78 16.48 12.97
CA SER A 9 27.96 16.65 11.75
C SER A 9 27.80 15.37 10.94
N LEU A 10 28.65 14.36 11.11
CA LEU A 10 28.63 13.11 10.33
C LEU A 10 27.65 12.05 10.87
N LEU A 11 27.28 12.09 12.15
CA LEU A 11 26.32 11.14 12.73
C LEU A 11 24.85 11.45 12.40
N ALA A 12 24.52 12.70 12.10
CA ALA A 12 23.14 13.11 11.79
C ALA A 12 22.70 12.68 10.37
N SER A 13 23.64 12.59 9.42
CA SER A 13 23.31 12.20 8.05
C SER A 13 23.09 10.70 7.87
N ALA A 14 23.80 9.86 8.65
CA ALA A 14 23.68 8.40 8.56
C ALA A 14 22.35 7.86 9.12
N THR A 15 21.75 8.55 10.09
CA THR A 15 20.45 8.15 10.68
C THR A 15 19.27 8.46 9.75
N ILE A 16 19.40 9.48 8.90
CA ILE A 16 18.36 9.85 7.93
C ILE A 16 18.35 8.85 6.76
N THR A 17 19.51 8.35 6.33
CA THR A 17 19.62 7.41 5.20
C THR A 17 19.10 6.00 5.53
N ALA A 18 19.30 5.50 6.75
CA ALA A 18 18.81 4.17 7.15
C ALA A 18 17.28 4.14 7.38
N GLN A 19 16.70 5.23 7.89
CA GLN A 19 15.25 5.32 8.11
C GLN A 19 14.45 5.54 6.82
N ALA A 20 15.06 6.17 5.81
CA ALA A 20 14.48 6.21 4.47
C ALA A 20 14.43 4.79 3.87
N ALA A 21 15.47 3.97 4.09
CA ALA A 21 15.50 2.57 3.61
C ALA A 21 14.38 1.70 4.22
N GLU A 22 14.00 1.93 5.49
CA GLU A 22 12.87 1.22 6.14
C GLU A 22 11.52 1.34 5.44
N LEU A 23 11.35 2.43 4.72
CA LEU A 23 10.12 2.81 4.05
C LEU A 23 10.16 2.50 2.54
N ASN A 24 11.30 2.06 2.02
CA ASN A 24 11.53 1.94 0.58
C ASN A 24 11.04 0.63 -0.02
N HIS A 25 10.43 -0.27 0.75
CA HIS A 25 9.86 -1.51 0.22
C HIS A 25 8.56 -1.90 0.92
N THR A 26 7.46 -1.90 0.17
CA THR A 26 6.12 -2.24 0.65
C THR A 26 5.53 -3.32 -0.25
N ILE A 27 4.99 -4.35 0.38
CA ILE A 27 4.29 -5.44 -0.27
C ILE A 27 2.82 -5.26 0.05
N CYS A 28 1.97 -5.24 -0.97
CA CYS A 28 0.53 -5.23 -0.82
C CYS A 28 -0.06 -6.50 -1.43
N LYS A 29 -0.81 -7.22 -0.61
CA LYS A 29 -1.55 -8.40 -0.98
C LYS A 29 -2.97 -7.99 -1.32
N VAL A 30 -3.35 -8.18 -2.59
CA VAL A 30 -4.70 -7.90 -3.09
C VAL A 30 -5.42 -9.24 -3.27
N GLN A 31 -6.53 -9.44 -2.57
CA GLN A 31 -7.35 -10.66 -2.69
C GLN A 31 -8.73 -10.30 -3.22
N GLU A 32 -9.18 -11.02 -4.25
CA GLU A 32 -10.48 -10.85 -4.88
C GLU A 32 -11.46 -11.88 -4.33
N TYR A 33 -12.67 -11.41 -4.02
CA TYR A 33 -13.78 -12.24 -3.59
C TYR A 33 -15.01 -11.94 -4.43
N GLU A 34 -15.67 -13.00 -4.87
CA GLU A 34 -16.97 -12.91 -5.50
C GLU A 34 -18.02 -12.54 -4.45
N ALA A 35 -18.79 -11.49 -4.73
CA ALA A 35 -19.94 -11.13 -3.91
C ALA A 35 -21.15 -11.92 -4.42
N ASP A 36 -21.42 -13.09 -3.82
CA ASP A 36 -22.69 -13.77 -4.05
C ASP A 36 -23.80 -12.90 -3.45
N GLY A 37 -24.84 -12.64 -4.26
CA GLY A 37 -25.99 -11.83 -3.87
C GLY A 37 -26.61 -12.29 -2.54
N GLU A 38 -27.11 -11.30 -1.79
CA GLU A 38 -27.95 -11.37 -0.57
C GLU A 38 -27.44 -12.18 0.66
N ASP A 39 -26.61 -13.22 0.51
CA ASP A 39 -26.26 -14.14 1.61
C ASP A 39 -24.90 -13.89 2.30
N ASN A 40 -24.19 -12.81 1.94
CA ASN A 40 -22.91 -12.38 2.54
C ASN A 40 -21.77 -13.43 2.53
N GLN A 41 -21.93 -14.59 1.90
CA GLN A 41 -20.85 -15.57 1.72
C GLN A 41 -19.95 -15.08 0.58
N SER A 42 -18.72 -14.68 0.93
CA SER A 42 -17.74 -14.19 -0.04
C SER A 42 -16.83 -15.34 -0.47
N LYS A 43 -16.84 -15.69 -1.77
CA LYS A 43 -16.02 -16.78 -2.31
C LYS A 43 -14.68 -16.23 -2.80
N PHE A 44 -13.57 -16.77 -2.30
CA PHE A 44 -12.23 -16.37 -2.76
C PHE A 44 -12.02 -16.73 -4.25
N MET A 45 -11.51 -15.77 -5.03
CA MET A 45 -11.34 -15.89 -6.48
C MET A 45 -9.87 -15.90 -6.90
N SER A 46 -9.12 -14.91 -6.43
CA SER A 46 -7.71 -14.75 -6.79
C SER A 46 -6.94 -13.95 -5.75
N GLU A 47 -5.62 -14.02 -5.87
CA GLU A 47 -4.69 -13.28 -5.05
C GLU A 47 -3.53 -12.77 -5.90
N THR A 48 -3.15 -11.52 -5.67
CA THR A 48 -2.00 -10.88 -6.29
C THR A 48 -1.11 -10.27 -5.21
N VAL A 49 0.19 -10.59 -5.25
CA VAL A 49 1.19 -9.96 -4.39
C VAL A 49 1.90 -8.88 -5.21
N LEU A 50 1.83 -7.65 -4.73
CA LEU A 50 2.37 -6.48 -5.41
C LEU A 50 3.50 -5.88 -4.58
N GLU A 51 4.72 -5.95 -5.11
CA GLU A 51 5.89 -5.36 -4.47
C GLU A 51 6.16 -3.95 -5.01
N PHE A 52 6.29 -2.98 -4.14
CA PHE A 52 6.58 -1.60 -4.49
C PHE A 52 7.91 -1.18 -3.86
N ASN A 53 8.82 -0.65 -4.67
CA ASN A 53 10.08 -0.07 -4.21
C ASN A 53 9.99 1.45 -4.37
N PHE A 54 10.35 2.21 -3.33
CA PHE A 54 10.23 3.66 -3.30
C PHE A 54 11.62 4.29 -3.34
N ALA A 55 11.79 5.30 -4.21
CA ALA A 55 13.03 6.07 -4.30
C ALA A 55 13.05 7.23 -3.28
N SER A 56 11.88 7.76 -2.91
CA SER A 56 11.71 8.86 -1.97
C SER A 56 10.33 8.81 -1.31
N PRO A 57 10.17 9.34 -0.08
CA PRO A 57 8.84 9.69 0.43
C PRO A 57 8.17 10.73 -0.50
N TYR A 58 6.84 10.65 -0.62
CA TYR A 58 5.94 11.57 -1.35
C TYR A 58 5.85 11.45 -2.89
N GLU A 59 6.18 10.31 -3.48
CA GLU A 59 6.00 10.07 -4.92
C GLU A 59 4.88 9.06 -5.21
N MET A 60 4.23 9.19 -6.37
CA MET A 60 3.34 8.16 -6.90
C MET A 60 4.15 6.89 -7.17
N VAL A 61 3.68 5.77 -6.65
CA VAL A 61 4.45 4.52 -6.54
C VAL A 61 4.41 3.70 -7.82
N GLY A 62 3.38 3.94 -8.64
CA GLY A 62 3.13 3.28 -9.90
C GLY A 62 1.80 2.54 -9.93
N SER A 63 1.44 2.10 -11.14
CA SER A 63 0.23 1.35 -11.45
C SER A 63 0.62 -0.09 -11.73
N LYS A 64 0.04 -1.05 -11.01
CA LYS A 64 0.30 -2.49 -11.20
C LYS A 64 -0.99 -3.24 -11.50
N GLU A 65 -0.90 -4.22 -12.39
CA GLU A 65 -2.04 -5.07 -12.71
C GLU A 65 -2.30 -6.08 -11.59
N VAL A 66 -3.58 -6.24 -11.26
CA VAL A 66 -4.09 -7.25 -10.35
C VAL A 66 -4.48 -8.47 -11.18
N ALA A 67 -4.02 -9.65 -10.80
CA ALA A 67 -4.45 -10.90 -11.40
C ALA A 67 -5.90 -11.20 -10.99
N SER A 68 -6.86 -10.59 -11.68
CA SER A 68 -8.30 -10.88 -11.57
C SER A 68 -8.74 -11.72 -12.76
N LYS A 69 -9.48 -12.80 -12.47
CA LYS A 69 -10.10 -13.62 -13.52
C LYS A 69 -11.33 -12.93 -14.13
N LYS A 70 -12.02 -12.10 -13.35
CA LYS A 70 -13.27 -11.43 -13.73
C LYS A 70 -13.00 -10.07 -14.37
N TYR A 71 -11.92 -9.41 -13.95
CA TYR A 71 -11.46 -8.11 -14.44
C TYR A 71 -10.00 -8.18 -14.95
N PRO A 72 -9.72 -8.93 -16.02
CA PRO A 72 -8.39 -8.91 -16.63
C PRO A 72 -8.06 -7.48 -17.10
N GLY A 73 -6.91 -6.95 -16.68
CA GLY A 73 -6.52 -5.56 -16.89
C GLY A 73 -6.86 -4.60 -15.75
N LEU A 74 -7.49 -5.06 -14.66
CA LEU A 74 -7.69 -4.25 -13.45
C LEU A 74 -6.34 -3.81 -12.88
N LYS A 75 -6.15 -2.51 -12.72
CA LYS A 75 -4.93 -1.94 -12.15
C LYS A 75 -5.19 -1.38 -10.76
N VAL A 76 -4.19 -1.49 -9.89
CA VAL A 76 -4.13 -0.78 -8.63
C VAL A 76 -2.98 0.22 -8.64
N GLU A 77 -3.28 1.41 -8.16
CA GLU A 77 -2.37 2.54 -7.99
C GLU A 77 -2.27 2.82 -6.49
N LEU A 78 -1.05 2.83 -5.96
CA LEU A 78 -0.79 3.22 -4.59
C LEU A 78 -0.15 4.60 -4.58
N TYR A 79 -0.63 5.45 -3.68
CA TYR A 79 -0.05 6.75 -3.42
C TYR A 79 0.69 6.71 -2.10
N TRP A 80 1.92 7.24 -2.09
CA TRP A 80 2.77 7.24 -0.91
C TRP A 80 2.91 8.60 -0.30
N GLY A 81 3.04 8.64 1.01
CA GLY A 81 3.44 9.84 1.72
C GLY A 81 3.43 9.61 3.20
N GLY A 82 4.26 8.63 3.58
CA GLY A 82 4.37 8.17 4.94
C GLY A 82 4.68 9.30 5.92
N GLN A 83 4.00 9.25 7.07
CA GLN A 83 4.14 10.22 8.15
C GLN A 83 4.74 9.53 9.38
N GLY A 84 5.86 10.07 9.87
CA GLY A 84 6.55 9.61 11.07
C GLY A 84 8.03 9.32 10.83
N ARG A 85 8.74 8.89 11.89
CA ARG A 85 10.18 8.55 11.84
C ARG A 85 10.48 7.34 12.70
N GLY A 86 11.23 6.36 12.15
CA GLY A 86 11.65 5.15 12.85
C GLY A 86 10.49 4.42 13.53
N LYS A 87 10.57 4.23 14.85
CA LYS A 87 9.52 3.56 15.65
C LYS A 87 8.15 4.28 15.65
N ASN A 88 8.11 5.54 15.22
CA ASN A 88 6.91 6.39 15.22
C ASN A 88 6.31 6.58 13.81
N ILE A 89 6.59 5.69 12.87
CA ILE A 89 5.87 5.66 11.59
C ILE A 89 4.41 5.29 11.87
N THR A 90 3.48 6.14 11.47
CA THR A 90 2.04 5.99 11.75
C THR A 90 1.21 5.81 10.50
N HIS A 91 1.63 6.40 9.38
CA HIS A 91 0.97 6.30 8.09
C HIS A 91 2.00 6.05 7.02
N ILE A 92 1.64 5.31 5.97
CA ILE A 92 2.55 4.91 4.92
C ILE A 92 1.90 5.12 3.54
N VAL A 93 0.72 4.55 3.34
CA VAL A 93 -0.07 4.70 2.11
C VAL A 93 -1.04 5.88 2.28
N GLN A 94 -1.05 6.80 1.31
CA GLN A 94 -1.94 7.97 1.27
C GLN A 94 -3.22 7.73 0.47
N GLY A 95 -3.27 6.67 -0.32
CA GLY A 95 -4.46 6.30 -1.06
C GLY A 95 -4.23 5.07 -1.91
N ILE A 96 -5.34 4.41 -2.25
CA ILE A 96 -5.40 3.23 -3.09
C ILE A 96 -6.47 3.48 -4.14
N THR A 97 -6.11 3.32 -5.41
CA THR A 97 -7.04 3.49 -6.51
C THR A 97 -7.08 2.23 -7.38
N PHE A 98 -8.26 1.74 -7.68
CA PHE A 98 -8.49 0.64 -8.63
C PHE A 98 -9.12 1.18 -9.89
N ARG A 99 -8.58 0.81 -11.07
CA ARG A 99 -9.09 1.25 -12.37
C ARG A 99 -9.15 0.10 -13.37
N ASP A 100 -10.29 -0.01 -14.05
CA ASP A 100 -10.46 -0.77 -15.29
C ASP A 100 -11.26 0.10 -16.27
N GLU A 101 -10.58 0.69 -17.26
CA GLU A 101 -11.19 1.60 -18.23
C GLU A 101 -12.13 0.91 -19.22
N THR A 102 -11.93 -0.39 -19.45
CA THR A 102 -12.73 -1.21 -20.38
C THR A 102 -14.09 -1.51 -19.76
N ARG A 103 -14.09 -1.87 -18.48
CA ARG A 103 -15.31 -2.25 -17.74
C ARG A 103 -15.89 -1.12 -16.91
N LYS A 104 -15.31 0.08 -17.01
CA LYS A 104 -15.70 1.29 -16.28
C LYS A 104 -15.77 1.02 -14.77
N ILE A 105 -14.70 0.47 -14.22
CA ILE A 105 -14.54 0.30 -12.77
C ILE A 105 -13.56 1.36 -12.31
N SER A 106 -13.96 2.16 -11.32
CA SER A 106 -13.08 3.08 -10.62
C SER A 106 -13.45 3.09 -9.15
N VAL A 107 -12.49 2.76 -8.30
CA VAL A 107 -12.59 2.95 -6.84
C VAL A 107 -11.41 3.82 -6.44
N VAL A 108 -11.69 4.95 -5.81
CA VAL A 108 -10.68 5.88 -5.32
C VAL A 108 -10.82 5.94 -3.80
N ASP A 109 -9.78 5.54 -3.09
CA ASP A 109 -9.61 5.79 -1.66
C ASP A 109 -8.44 6.75 -1.48
N ASP A 110 -8.75 7.97 -1.06
CA ASP A 110 -7.81 9.05 -0.81
C ASP A 110 -7.45 9.19 0.68
N LYS A 111 -7.73 8.14 1.46
CA LYS A 111 -7.45 8.14 2.89
C LYS A 111 -6.04 7.67 3.20
N LEU A 112 -5.51 8.27 4.26
CA LEU A 112 -4.28 7.81 4.89
C LEU A 112 -4.54 6.47 5.58
N HIS A 113 -3.79 5.45 5.22
CA HIS A 113 -3.83 4.15 5.90
C HIS A 113 -2.77 4.09 7.00
N SER A 114 -3.22 3.76 8.21
CA SER A 114 -2.37 3.63 9.38
C SER A 114 -1.54 2.35 9.32
N PHE A 115 -0.31 2.40 9.83
CA PHE A 115 0.56 1.24 10.00
C PHE A 115 0.98 1.12 11.46
N VAL A 116 1.00 -0.11 11.94
CA VAL A 116 1.46 -0.47 13.27
C VAL A 116 2.70 -1.34 13.16
N ARG A 117 3.60 -1.20 14.14
CA ARG A 117 4.78 -2.05 14.23
C ARG A 117 4.40 -3.36 14.91
N ASP A 118 4.59 -4.45 14.19
CA ASP A 118 4.37 -5.83 14.63
C ASP A 118 5.71 -6.57 14.54
N GLY A 119 6.39 -6.67 15.69
CA GLY A 119 7.80 -7.07 15.72
C GLY A 119 8.69 -6.10 14.96
N GLU A 120 9.35 -6.58 13.91
CA GLU A 120 10.21 -5.75 13.04
C GLU A 120 9.60 -5.48 11.65
N VAL A 121 8.29 -5.73 11.49
CA VAL A 121 7.51 -5.39 10.29
C VAL A 121 6.58 -4.21 10.60
N LEU A 122 6.42 -3.29 9.64
CA LEU A 122 5.32 -2.32 9.65
C LEU A 122 4.19 -2.87 8.79
N ARG A 123 2.98 -2.97 9.33
CA ARG A 123 1.81 -3.50 8.61
C ARG A 123 0.55 -2.70 8.89
N MET A 124 -0.40 -2.78 7.97
CA MET A 124 -1.76 -2.32 8.24
C MET A 124 -2.36 -3.14 9.39
N PRO A 125 -3.07 -2.52 10.35
CA PRO A 125 -3.72 -3.23 11.46
C PRO A 125 -4.76 -4.26 11.00
N ALA A 126 -5.40 -3.98 9.86
CA ALA A 126 -6.38 -4.85 9.21
C ALA A 126 -6.37 -4.61 7.70
N ALA A 127 -6.74 -5.62 6.93
CA ALA A 127 -6.96 -5.49 5.50
C ALA A 127 -8.09 -4.48 5.22
N THR A 128 -7.89 -3.59 4.27
CA THR A 128 -8.94 -2.66 3.82
C THR A 128 -9.81 -3.34 2.77
N VAL A 129 -11.13 -3.21 2.91
CA VAL A 129 -12.11 -3.82 2.03
C VAL A 129 -12.66 -2.78 1.06
N TYR A 130 -12.52 -3.06 -0.24
CA TYR A 130 -13.10 -2.26 -1.32
C TYR A 130 -14.23 -3.02 -1.97
N LYS A 131 -15.35 -2.34 -2.20
CA LYS A 131 -16.43 -2.85 -3.05
C LYS A 131 -16.22 -2.30 -4.45
N LEU A 132 -16.14 -3.19 -5.44
CA LEU A 132 -16.08 -2.80 -6.84
C LEU A 132 -17.50 -2.55 -7.33
N TYR A 133 -17.66 -1.47 -8.10
CA TYR A 133 -18.92 -1.13 -8.74
C TYR A 133 -18.68 -0.89 -10.22
N ASN A 134 -19.66 -1.25 -11.04
CA ASN A 134 -19.71 -0.76 -12.41
C ASN A 134 -20.13 0.73 -12.37
N MET A 135 -19.34 1.63 -12.93
CA MET A 135 -19.62 3.07 -12.90
C MET A 135 -20.83 3.48 -13.75
N GLU A 136 -21.23 2.68 -14.73
CA GLU A 136 -22.38 2.97 -15.59
C GLU A 136 -23.70 2.51 -14.95
N THR A 137 -23.71 1.35 -14.28
CA THR A 137 -24.92 0.75 -13.73
C THR A 137 -25.07 0.92 -12.22
N GLY A 138 -24.00 1.25 -11.50
CA GLY A 138 -23.98 1.35 -10.04
C GLY A 138 -24.09 0.01 -9.30
N ASN A 139 -24.20 -1.11 -10.02
CA ASN A 139 -24.32 -2.43 -9.41
C ASN A 139 -23.00 -2.83 -8.73
N GLY A 140 -23.10 -3.36 -7.51
CA GLY A 140 -21.98 -3.95 -6.80
C GLY A 140 -21.55 -5.24 -7.50
N LEU A 141 -20.27 -5.35 -7.82
CA LEU A 141 -19.77 -6.44 -8.65
C LEU A 141 -19.03 -7.49 -7.83
N ASP A 142 -18.07 -7.07 -6.99
CA ASP A 142 -17.18 -7.94 -6.20
C ASP A 142 -16.54 -7.17 -5.03
N ARG A 143 -15.79 -7.88 -4.18
CA ARG A 143 -15.03 -7.32 -3.07
C ARG A 143 -13.54 -7.56 -3.27
N LEU A 144 -12.73 -6.53 -3.09
CA LEU A 144 -11.29 -6.65 -2.96
C LEU A 144 -10.90 -6.42 -1.51
N THR A 145 -9.90 -7.15 -1.04
CA THR A 145 -9.21 -6.81 0.21
C THR A 145 -7.76 -6.48 -0.10
N VAL A 146 -7.22 -5.47 0.57
CA VAL A 146 -5.82 -5.06 0.46
C VAL A 146 -5.19 -5.08 1.83
N ASP A 147 -4.15 -5.88 1.99
CA ASP A 147 -3.30 -5.90 3.17
C ASP A 147 -1.86 -5.54 2.78
N CYS A 148 -1.32 -4.47 3.38
CA CYS A 148 0.01 -3.98 3.04
C CYS A 148 0.97 -4.05 4.23
N TYR A 149 2.23 -4.41 3.97
CA TYR A 149 3.29 -4.51 4.95
C TYR A 149 4.67 -4.23 4.35
N THR A 150 5.64 -3.84 5.16
CA THR A 150 7.05 -3.68 4.73
C THR A 150 7.84 -4.95 5.04
N ASN A 151 8.69 -5.42 4.12
CA ASN A 151 9.47 -6.64 4.32
C ASN A 151 10.85 -6.31 4.92
N GLN A 152 11.21 -7.01 6.01
CA GLN A 152 12.50 -6.89 6.71
C GLN A 152 13.72 -7.21 5.84
N SER A 153 13.61 -8.12 4.87
CA SER A 153 14.79 -8.68 4.19
C SER A 153 15.51 -7.72 3.25
N LYS A 154 15.00 -6.49 3.07
CA LYS A 154 15.63 -5.42 2.31
C LYS A 154 15.95 -4.18 3.18
N LEU A 155 15.88 -4.32 4.51
CA LEU A 155 16.30 -3.33 5.51
C LEU A 155 17.80 -3.41 5.78
#